data_AF-B4SAL6-F1
#
_entry.id   AF-B4SAL6-F1
#
_cell.length_a   1.000
_cell.length_b   1.000
_cell.length_c   1.000
_cell.angle_alpha   90.00
_cell.angle_beta   90.00
_cell.angle_gamma   90.00
#
_symmetry.space_group_name_H-M   'P 1'
#
loop_
_entity.id
_entity.type
_entity.pdbx_description
1 polymer ?
#
loop_
_entity_poly.entity_id
_entity_poly.type
_entity_poly.pdbx_seq_one_letter_code
_entity_poly.pdbx_strand_id
1 'polypeptide(L)'
;MLLSLPNWIIHLSSALEWGIAAALLFHYGKITGRRDIRLFGLAMLPHWSGSFFVLGYHISGDTIPILLDMSELINLFGSTALLLATLNLLKSTKKTSATSYTAALAAIMIAGKPQSYLGADIFDAILQLSSVVYITFLVLLLKVWRRDRTIFSGLTVAGFWFVLIFISVTIFCMYLATVVRGYPTLSHDDLLHGLAESLLSISNLMIAIGAHRKIREYKREQLNAIQG
;
A
#
# COMPACT_ATOMS: atom_id res chain seq x y z
N MET A 1 8.61 9.27 -24.22
CA MET A 1 8.44 8.97 -22.78
C MET A 1 8.34 10.29 -22.05
N LEU A 2 7.28 10.50 -21.28
CA LEU A 2 7.06 11.76 -20.56
C LEU A 2 7.90 11.85 -19.29
N LEU A 3 8.19 10.72 -18.65
CA LEU A 3 9.02 10.66 -17.45
C LEU A 3 10.51 10.74 -17.79
N SER A 4 11.21 11.59 -17.04
CA SER A 4 12.66 11.60 -16.97
C SER A 4 13.24 10.29 -16.39
N LEU A 5 14.52 10.04 -16.66
CA LEU A 5 15.23 8.86 -16.16
C LEU A 5 15.23 8.74 -14.61
N PRO A 6 15.41 9.83 -13.83
CA PRO A 6 15.25 9.78 -12.39
C PRO A 6 13.86 9.29 -11.96
N ASN A 7 12.79 9.77 -12.61
CA ASN A 7 11.44 9.34 -12.29
C ASN A 7 11.20 7.86 -12.60
N TRP A 8 11.77 7.35 -13.70
CA TRP A 8 11.76 5.92 -13.99
C TRP A 8 12.43 5.08 -12.90
N ILE A 9 13.58 5.54 -12.40
CA ILE A 9 14.28 4.86 -11.29
C ILE A 9 13.37 4.80 -10.06
N ILE A 10 12.69 5.90 -9.72
CA ILE A 10 11.81 5.93 -8.54
C ILE A 10 10.63 4.96 -8.71
N HIS A 11 9.97 4.91 -9.87
CA HIS A 11 8.85 3.97 -10.12
C HIS A 11 9.28 2.50 -10.07
N LEU A 12 10.44 2.18 -10.65
CA LEU A 12 10.97 0.81 -10.60
C LEU A 12 11.37 0.44 -9.17
N SER A 13 12.01 1.36 -8.44
CA SER A 13 12.37 1.17 -7.04
C SER A 13 11.12 0.99 -6.17
N SER A 14 10.11 1.84 -6.28
CA SER A 14 8.89 1.77 -5.47
C SER A 14 8.16 0.43 -5.69
N ALA A 15 8.07 -0.05 -6.94
CA ALA A 15 7.51 -1.36 -7.26
C ALA A 15 8.32 -2.53 -6.69
N LEU A 16 9.66 -2.48 -6.78
CA LEU A 16 10.55 -3.50 -6.22
C LEU A 16 10.50 -3.53 -4.69
N GLU A 17 10.51 -2.37 -4.04
CA GLU A 17 10.45 -2.21 -2.59
C GLU A 17 9.19 -2.83 -2.01
N TRP A 18 8.04 -2.64 -2.66
CA TRP A 18 6.79 -3.30 -2.26
C TRP A 18 6.87 -4.83 -2.39
N GLY A 19 7.41 -5.33 -3.51
CA GLY A 19 7.65 -6.76 -3.72
C GLY A 19 8.59 -7.36 -2.66
N ILE A 20 9.67 -6.64 -2.32
CA ILE A 20 10.61 -7.03 -1.25
C ILE A 20 9.90 -7.04 0.11
N ALA A 21 9.10 -6.02 0.42
CA ALA A 21 8.33 -5.96 1.66
C ALA A 21 7.38 -7.16 1.81
N ALA A 22 6.67 -7.51 0.74
CA ALA A 22 5.80 -8.69 0.69
C ALA A 22 6.59 -9.99 0.91
N ALA A 23 7.72 -10.15 0.24
CA ALA A 23 8.60 -11.32 0.38
C ALA A 23 9.18 -11.43 1.80
N LEU A 24 9.57 -10.32 2.42
CA LEU A 24 10.07 -10.29 3.80
C LEU A 24 8.99 -10.69 4.80
N LEU A 25 7.76 -10.18 4.68
CA LEU A 25 6.66 -10.57 5.56
C LEU A 25 6.27 -12.04 5.36
N PHE A 26 6.26 -12.52 4.12
CA PHE A 26 6.07 -13.94 3.84
C PHE A 26 7.15 -14.81 4.49
N HIS A 27 8.42 -14.42 4.34
CA HIS A 27 9.55 -15.11 4.96
C HIS A 27 9.46 -15.09 6.48
N TYR A 28 9.10 -13.95 7.07
CA TYR A 28 8.89 -13.82 8.50
C TYR A 28 7.81 -14.78 9.02
N GLY A 29 6.67 -14.86 8.33
CA GLY A 29 5.62 -15.84 8.64
C GLY A 29 6.08 -17.30 8.48
N LYS A 30 6.99 -17.60 7.54
CA LYS A 30 7.59 -18.94 7.42
C LYS A 30 8.49 -19.29 8.60
N ILE A 31 9.44 -18.42 8.94
CA ILE A 31 10.45 -18.74 9.98
C ILE A 31 9.87 -18.77 11.40
N THR A 32 8.77 -18.05 11.64
CA THR A 32 8.05 -18.04 12.92
C THR A 32 6.94 -19.09 12.99
N GLY A 33 6.70 -19.87 11.92
CA GLY A 33 5.58 -20.81 11.84
C GLY A 33 4.19 -20.16 11.77
N ARG A 34 4.11 -18.83 11.65
CA ARG A 34 2.87 -18.05 11.63
C ARG A 34 2.24 -17.98 10.25
N ARG A 35 1.31 -18.92 9.98
CA ARG A 35 0.56 -18.99 8.71
C ARG A 35 -0.22 -17.71 8.41
N ASP A 36 -0.76 -17.07 9.43
CA ASP A 36 -1.50 -15.80 9.32
C ASP A 36 -0.61 -14.66 8.77
N ILE A 37 0.61 -14.51 9.27
CA ILE A 37 1.58 -13.52 8.76
C ILE A 37 2.05 -13.90 7.34
N ARG A 38 2.24 -15.19 7.07
CA ARG A 38 2.59 -15.67 5.73
C ARG A 38 1.51 -15.31 4.70
N LEU A 39 0.25 -15.50 5.06
CA LEU A 39 -0.89 -15.12 4.22
C LEU A 39 -0.98 -13.59 4.04
N PHE A 40 -0.64 -12.81 5.06
CA PHE A 40 -0.55 -11.35 4.94
C PHE A 40 0.49 -10.93 3.89
N GLY A 41 1.67 -11.55 3.87
CA GLY A 41 2.67 -11.31 2.81
C GLY A 41 2.15 -11.62 1.40
N LEU A 42 1.38 -12.70 1.23
CA LEU A 42 0.74 -13.02 -0.06
C LEU A 42 -0.38 -12.04 -0.43
N ALA A 43 -1.12 -11.53 0.55
CA ALA A 43 -2.19 -10.57 0.34
C ALA A 43 -1.70 -9.20 -0.18
N MET A 44 -0.39 -8.93 -0.13
CA MET A 44 0.23 -7.75 -0.73
C MET A 44 0.43 -7.87 -2.26
N LEU A 45 0.39 -9.09 -2.82
CA LEU A 45 0.71 -9.35 -4.23
C LEU A 45 -0.27 -8.70 -5.23
N PRO A 46 -1.59 -8.58 -4.97
CA PRO A 46 -2.46 -7.89 -5.92
C PRO A 46 -2.05 -6.42 -6.10
N HIS A 47 -1.76 -5.67 -5.03
CA HIS A 47 -1.23 -4.30 -5.17
C HIS A 47 0.09 -4.27 -5.95
N TRP A 48 0.96 -5.26 -5.74
CA TRP A 48 2.19 -5.38 -6.52
C TRP A 48 1.91 -5.54 -8.01
N SER A 49 0.93 -6.40 -8.37
CA SER A 49 0.53 -6.57 -9.77
C SER A 49 -0.01 -5.28 -10.39
N GLY A 50 -0.72 -4.47 -9.62
CA GLY A 50 -1.25 -3.17 -10.05
C GLY A 50 -0.15 -2.20 -10.48
N SER A 51 1.04 -2.26 -9.86
CA SER A 51 2.19 -1.43 -10.23
C SER A 51 2.67 -1.68 -11.66
N PHE A 52 2.58 -2.92 -12.17
CA PHE A 52 2.99 -3.23 -13.53
C PHE A 52 2.05 -2.63 -14.59
N PHE A 53 0.78 -2.41 -14.25
CA PHE A 53 -0.14 -1.70 -15.14
C PHE A 53 0.21 -0.20 -15.21
N VAL A 54 0.57 0.43 -14.08
CA VAL A 54 1.07 1.82 -14.06
C VAL A 54 2.37 1.96 -14.84
N LEU A 55 3.32 1.03 -14.63
CA LEU A 55 4.56 0.99 -15.42
C LEU A 55 4.25 0.81 -16.91
N GLY A 56 3.31 -0.08 -17.26
CA GLY A 56 2.84 -0.27 -18.64
C GLY A 56 2.25 1.00 -19.25
N TYR A 57 1.48 1.76 -18.47
CA TYR A 57 0.94 3.06 -18.88
C TYR A 57 2.08 4.02 -19.25
N HIS A 58 3.11 4.13 -18.41
CA HIS A 58 4.25 4.99 -18.69
C HIS A 58 5.14 4.50 -19.84
N ILE A 59 5.29 3.18 -20.00
CA ILE A 59 5.97 2.58 -21.16
C ILE A 59 5.23 2.98 -22.45
N SER A 60 3.90 3.03 -22.43
CA SER A 60 3.09 3.45 -23.57
C SER A 60 3.18 4.95 -23.89
N GLY A 61 3.98 5.72 -23.13
CA GLY A 61 4.01 7.17 -23.24
C GLY A 61 2.70 7.81 -22.81
N ASP A 62 2.03 7.22 -21.84
CA ASP A 62 0.78 7.70 -21.23
C ASP A 62 -0.43 7.69 -22.20
N THR A 63 -0.36 6.86 -23.25
CA THR A 63 -1.36 6.82 -24.34
C THR A 63 -2.43 5.74 -24.20
N ILE A 64 -2.30 4.82 -23.24
CA ILE A 64 -3.23 3.70 -23.02
C ILE A 64 -3.89 3.82 -21.64
N PRO A 65 -4.91 4.69 -21.45
CA PRO A 65 -5.52 4.97 -20.15
C PRO A 65 -6.13 3.75 -19.46
N ILE A 66 -6.60 2.76 -20.21
CA ILE A 66 -7.19 1.54 -19.64
C ILE A 66 -6.22 0.77 -18.72
N LEU A 67 -4.90 0.96 -18.87
CA LEU A 67 -3.93 0.39 -17.94
C LEU A 67 -4.04 1.01 -16.54
N LEU A 68 -4.33 2.31 -16.43
CA LEU A 68 -4.59 2.95 -15.14
C LEU A 68 -5.88 2.40 -14.52
N ASP A 69 -6.96 2.29 -15.30
CA ASP A 69 -8.24 1.72 -14.85
C ASP A 69 -8.07 0.31 -14.29
N MET A 70 -7.26 -0.52 -14.94
CA MET A 70 -6.93 -1.86 -14.46
C MET A 70 -6.13 -1.84 -13.16
N SER A 71 -5.18 -0.90 -13.03
CA SER A 71 -4.43 -0.72 -11.78
C SER A 71 -5.36 -0.34 -10.61
N GLU A 72 -6.31 0.56 -10.84
CA GLU A 72 -7.30 0.98 -9.85
C GLU A 72 -8.20 -0.17 -9.41
N LEU A 73 -8.70 -0.96 -10.36
CA LEU A 73 -9.49 -2.16 -10.06
C LEU A 73 -8.68 -3.17 -9.23
N ILE A 74 -7.42 -3.40 -9.59
CA ILE A 74 -6.51 -4.29 -8.86
C ILE A 74 -6.22 -3.74 -7.45
N ASN A 75 -6.18 -2.42 -7.28
CA ASN A 75 -6.02 -1.80 -5.96
C ASN A 75 -7.22 -2.07 -5.03
N LEU A 76 -8.44 -2.14 -5.55
CA LEU A 76 -9.60 -2.57 -4.78
C LEU A 76 -9.44 -4.04 -4.30
N PHE A 77 -9.01 -4.93 -5.21
CA PHE A 77 -8.73 -6.33 -4.86
C PHE A 77 -7.60 -6.45 -3.84
N GLY A 78 -6.52 -5.67 -4.00
CA GLY A 78 -5.41 -5.62 -3.05
C GLY A 78 -5.83 -5.15 -1.67
N SER A 79 -6.59 -4.05 -1.60
CA SER A 79 -7.06 -3.49 -0.33
C SER A 79 -7.98 -4.50 0.38
N THR A 80 -8.82 -5.19 -0.38
CA THR A 80 -9.70 -6.24 0.12
C THR A 80 -8.89 -7.44 0.63
N ALA A 81 -7.86 -7.87 -0.09
CA ALA A 81 -6.99 -8.96 0.34
C ALA A 81 -6.25 -8.63 1.64
N LEU A 82 -5.71 -7.41 1.76
CA LEU A 82 -5.06 -6.92 2.98
C LEU A 82 -6.04 -6.85 4.16
N LEU A 83 -7.26 -6.37 3.93
CA LEU A 83 -8.32 -6.36 4.94
C LEU A 83 -8.64 -7.77 5.44
N LEU A 84 -8.86 -8.72 4.53
CA LEU A 84 -9.15 -10.12 4.88
C LEU A 84 -7.99 -10.78 5.63
N ALA A 85 -6.75 -10.54 5.21
CA ALA A 85 -5.57 -11.04 5.92
C ALA A 85 -5.46 -10.44 7.33
N THR A 86 -5.77 -9.15 7.49
CA THR A 86 -5.78 -8.47 8.80
C THR A 86 -6.88 -8.99 9.71
N LEU A 87 -8.06 -9.30 9.16
CA LEU A 87 -9.12 -9.98 9.91
C LEU A 87 -8.70 -11.37 10.37
N ASN A 88 -7.95 -12.12 9.54
CA ASN A 88 -7.39 -13.41 9.94
C ASN A 88 -6.36 -13.26 11.06
N LEU A 89 -5.49 -12.25 11.00
CA LEU A 89 -4.56 -11.92 12.10
C LEU A 89 -5.32 -11.62 13.40
N LEU A 90 -6.37 -10.78 13.35
CA LEU A 90 -7.20 -10.47 14.53
C LEU A 90 -7.88 -11.71 15.14
N LYS A 91 -8.30 -12.67 14.33
CA LYS A 91 -8.86 -13.95 14.80
C LYS A 91 -7.80 -14.79 15.50
N SER A 92 -6.59 -14.85 14.94
CA SER A 92 -5.45 -15.55 15.55
C SER A 92 -4.97 -14.89 16.85
N THR A 93 -5.21 -13.59 17.05
CA THR A 93 -4.87 -12.87 18.29
C THR A 93 -5.97 -12.92 19.37
N LYS A 94 -7.10 -13.66 19.19
CA LYS A 94 -8.19 -13.68 20.18
C LYS A 94 -7.86 -14.46 21.46
N LYS A 95 -8.05 -13.81 22.62
CA LYS A 95 -8.96 -14.28 23.69
C LYS A 95 -10.31 -13.57 23.44
N THR A 96 -11.41 -14.31 23.48
CA THR A 96 -12.74 -13.87 22.96
C THR A 96 -13.26 -12.57 23.57
N SER A 97 -13.56 -11.59 22.71
CA SER A 97 -14.70 -10.68 22.91
C SER A 97 -15.21 -10.24 21.54
N ALA A 98 -16.51 -10.41 21.33
CA ALA A 98 -17.22 -10.02 20.13
C ALA A 98 -17.60 -8.54 20.26
N THR A 99 -17.02 -7.71 19.39
CA THR A 99 -17.54 -6.38 19.14
C THR A 99 -17.66 -6.26 17.64
N SER A 100 -18.91 -6.09 17.20
CA SER A 100 -19.26 -5.78 15.82
C SER A 100 -18.76 -4.37 15.50
N TYR A 101 -17.99 -4.23 14.42
CA TYR A 101 -17.48 -2.93 13.97
C TYR A 101 -18.13 -2.58 12.64
N THR A 102 -19.35 -2.05 12.71
CA THR A 102 -20.08 -1.48 11.55
C THR A 102 -20.10 0.05 11.56
N ALA A 103 -19.28 0.74 12.36
CA ALA A 103 -19.44 2.18 12.60
C ALA A 103 -18.22 3.08 12.29
N ALA A 104 -17.19 2.60 11.60
CA ALA A 104 -15.99 3.41 11.30
C ALA A 104 -15.81 3.68 9.79
N LEU A 105 -16.92 3.76 9.05
CA LEU A 105 -16.94 3.78 7.59
C LEU A 105 -17.35 5.14 6.97
N ALA A 106 -17.76 6.11 7.79
CA ALA A 106 -18.50 7.27 7.29
C ALA A 106 -17.74 8.61 7.25
N ALA A 107 -16.44 8.66 7.55
CA ALA A 107 -15.82 9.94 7.93
C ALA A 107 -14.68 10.48 7.03
N ILE A 108 -14.30 9.84 5.92
CA ILE A 108 -13.25 10.42 5.06
C ILE A 108 -13.67 10.33 3.59
N MET A 109 -14.51 11.29 3.22
CA MET A 109 -14.79 11.67 1.83
C MET A 109 -14.06 12.97 1.57
N ILE A 110 -12.95 12.95 0.84
CA ILE A 110 -12.43 14.14 0.17
C ILE A 110 -12.06 13.77 -1.26
N ALA A 111 -12.63 14.57 -2.16
CA ALA A 111 -12.62 14.44 -3.60
C ALA A 111 -11.25 14.77 -4.19
N GLY A 112 -10.73 13.84 -4.99
CA GLY A 112 -9.90 14.12 -6.14
C GLY A 112 -10.48 13.31 -7.28
N LYS A 113 -11.04 13.97 -8.30
CA LYS A 113 -11.53 13.27 -9.50
C LYS A 113 -10.32 12.72 -10.26
N PRO A 114 -10.16 11.40 -10.41
CA PRO A 114 -9.18 10.87 -11.35
C PRO A 114 -9.70 11.03 -12.77
N GLN A 115 -8.80 11.27 -13.71
CA GLN A 115 -9.13 11.21 -15.12
C GLN A 115 -9.28 9.75 -15.55
N SER A 116 -10.53 9.29 -15.77
CA SER A 116 -10.82 8.04 -16.47
C SER A 116 -12.01 8.20 -17.43
N TYR A 117 -12.01 7.39 -18.50
CA TYR A 117 -12.89 7.45 -19.67
C TYR A 117 -14.04 6.42 -19.62
N LEU A 118 -14.05 5.50 -18.65
CA LEU A 118 -15.23 4.68 -18.35
C LEU A 118 -16.13 5.47 -17.39
N GLY A 119 -17.42 5.57 -17.71
CA GLY A 119 -18.38 6.51 -17.10
C GLY A 119 -18.17 6.80 -15.60
N ALA A 120 -18.16 8.09 -15.27
CA ALA A 120 -17.74 8.66 -13.99
C ALA A 120 -18.36 7.97 -12.76
N ASP A 121 -19.62 7.53 -12.83
CA ASP A 121 -20.36 7.04 -11.66
C ASP A 121 -19.87 5.68 -11.13
N ILE A 122 -19.37 4.78 -11.99
CA ILE A 122 -18.94 3.44 -11.56
C ILE A 122 -17.51 3.47 -11.01
N PHE A 123 -16.62 4.23 -11.65
CA PHE A 123 -15.22 4.33 -11.24
C PHE A 123 -15.06 5.13 -9.95
N ASP A 124 -15.80 6.24 -9.81
CA ASP A 124 -15.84 7.00 -8.56
C ASP A 124 -16.29 6.10 -7.40
N ALA A 125 -17.26 5.20 -7.63
CA ALA A 125 -17.69 4.22 -6.65
C ALA A 125 -16.62 3.17 -6.31
N ILE A 126 -15.88 2.65 -7.30
CA ILE A 126 -14.78 1.69 -7.09
C ILE A 126 -13.66 2.31 -6.24
N LEU A 127 -13.29 3.55 -6.53
CA LEU A 127 -12.23 4.25 -5.82
C LEU A 127 -12.63 4.65 -4.40
N GLN A 128 -13.87 5.11 -4.24
CA GLN A 128 -14.44 5.40 -2.93
C GLN A 128 -14.49 4.11 -2.08
N LEU A 129 -14.96 3.01 -2.67
CA LEU A 129 -14.99 1.71 -2.01
C LEU A 129 -13.59 1.23 -1.64
N SER A 130 -12.63 1.35 -2.57
CA SER A 130 -11.23 0.97 -2.33
C SER A 130 -10.63 1.76 -1.16
N SER A 131 -10.86 3.08 -1.12
CA SER A 131 -10.41 3.95 -0.03
C SER A 131 -10.99 3.56 1.32
N VAL A 132 -12.30 3.28 1.35
CA VAL A 132 -13.01 2.81 2.53
C VAL A 132 -12.47 1.46 3.03
N VAL A 133 -12.25 0.52 2.12
CA VAL A 133 -11.68 -0.80 2.42
C VAL A 133 -10.26 -0.65 2.97
N TYR A 134 -9.44 0.21 2.35
CA TYR A 134 -8.07 0.48 2.78
C TYR A 134 -8.01 1.13 4.17
N ILE A 135 -8.82 2.16 4.43
CA ILE A 135 -8.89 2.79 5.76
C ILE A 135 -9.36 1.79 6.82
N THR A 136 -10.34 0.94 6.49
CA THR A 136 -10.78 -0.13 7.39
C THR A 136 -9.62 -1.09 7.70
N PHE A 137 -8.87 -1.48 6.68
CA PHE A 137 -7.65 -2.25 6.83
C PHE A 137 -6.65 -1.57 7.79
N LEU A 138 -6.36 -0.28 7.60
CA LEU A 138 -5.41 0.47 8.43
C LEU A 138 -5.82 0.53 9.91
N VAL A 139 -7.10 0.77 10.19
CA VAL A 139 -7.64 0.81 11.55
C VAL A 139 -7.52 -0.57 12.21
N LEU A 140 -7.86 -1.64 11.49
CA LEU A 140 -7.74 -3.00 12.00
C LEU A 140 -6.27 -3.43 12.16
N LEU A 141 -5.37 -2.99 11.28
CA LEU A 141 -3.94 -3.24 11.38
C LEU A 141 -3.37 -2.58 12.65
N LEU A 142 -3.75 -1.34 12.92
CA LEU A 142 -3.37 -0.64 14.16
C LEU A 142 -3.87 -1.40 15.39
N LYS A 143 -5.07 -1.97 15.32
CA LYS A 143 -5.63 -2.80 16.40
C LYS A 143 -4.87 -4.12 16.58
N VAL A 144 -4.50 -4.80 15.50
CA VAL A 144 -3.63 -6.01 15.55
C VAL A 144 -2.34 -5.65 16.29
N TRP A 145 -1.68 -4.57 15.88
CA TRP A 145 -0.42 -4.14 16.47
C TRP A 145 -0.54 -3.72 17.94
N ARG A 146 -1.65 -3.06 18.33
CA ARG A 146 -1.90 -2.74 19.75
C ARG A 146 -2.13 -3.99 20.61
N ARG A 147 -2.69 -5.06 20.04
CA ARG A 147 -2.95 -6.32 20.76
C ARG A 147 -1.71 -7.20 20.86
N ASP A 148 -0.93 -7.29 19.78
CA ASP A 148 0.25 -8.14 19.71
C ASP A 148 1.35 -7.45 18.90
N ARG A 149 2.32 -6.88 19.63
CA ARG A 149 3.49 -6.17 19.09
C ARG A 149 4.53 -7.13 18.49
N THR A 150 4.35 -8.44 18.64
CA THR A 150 5.26 -9.44 18.05
C THR A 150 5.02 -9.59 16.55
N ILE A 151 3.78 -9.38 16.08
CA ILE A 151 3.36 -9.60 14.69
C ILE A 151 4.06 -8.66 13.71
N PHE A 152 4.00 -7.35 13.98
CA PHE A 152 4.52 -6.32 13.11
C PHE A 152 5.36 -5.33 13.89
N SER A 153 6.42 -4.83 13.25
CA SER A 153 7.13 -3.66 13.76
C SER A 153 6.21 -2.44 13.70
N GLY A 154 6.36 -1.52 14.65
CA GLY A 154 5.69 -0.21 14.57
C GLY A 154 6.03 0.54 13.28
N LEU A 155 7.23 0.32 12.73
CA LEU A 155 7.64 0.92 11.45
C LEU A 155 6.84 0.36 10.27
N THR A 156 6.50 -0.95 10.29
CA THR A 156 5.66 -1.56 9.26
C THR A 156 4.26 -0.95 9.26
N VAL A 157 3.65 -0.83 10.44
CA VAL A 157 2.33 -0.21 10.58
C VAL A 157 2.37 1.26 10.17
N ALA A 158 3.40 2.00 10.60
CA ALA A 158 3.60 3.39 10.21
C ALA A 158 3.75 3.55 8.69
N GLY A 159 4.45 2.63 8.01
CA GLY A 159 4.59 2.65 6.56
C GLY A 159 3.26 2.53 5.84
N PHE A 160 2.40 1.58 6.23
CA PHE A 160 1.05 1.48 5.67
C PHE A 160 0.21 2.75 5.91
N TRP A 161 0.31 3.38 7.08
CA TRP A 161 -0.36 4.66 7.33
C TRP A 161 0.25 5.83 6.53
N PHE A 162 1.56 5.78 6.26
CA PHE A 162 2.28 6.80 5.48
C PHE A 162 1.77 6.89 4.03
N VAL A 163 1.17 5.82 3.50
CA VAL A 163 0.49 5.85 2.20
C VAL A 163 -0.59 6.95 2.14
N LEU A 164 -1.27 7.25 3.25
CA LEU A 164 -2.25 8.35 3.27
C LEU A 164 -1.59 9.73 3.09
N ILE A 165 -0.36 9.89 3.60
CA ILE A 165 0.43 11.11 3.40
C ILE A 165 0.83 11.21 1.93
N PHE A 166 1.32 10.10 1.34
CA PHE A 166 1.58 10.01 -0.09
C PHE A 166 0.35 10.43 -0.90
N ILE A 167 -0.82 9.81 -0.69
CA ILE A 167 -2.06 10.14 -1.42
C ILE A 167 -2.40 11.63 -1.28
N SER A 168 -2.32 12.18 -0.07
CA SER A 168 -2.65 13.59 0.18
C SER A 168 -1.72 14.54 -0.58
N VAL A 169 -0.41 14.26 -0.56
CA VAL A 169 0.58 15.06 -1.29
C VAL A 169 0.43 14.87 -2.79
N THR A 170 0.16 13.67 -3.28
CA THR A 170 -0.06 13.40 -4.70
C THR A 170 -1.26 14.17 -5.25
N ILE A 171 -2.38 14.24 -4.52
CA ILE A 171 -3.55 15.05 -4.90
C ILE A 171 -3.16 16.53 -4.99
N PHE A 172 -2.39 17.03 -4.02
CA PHE A 172 -1.90 18.40 -4.04
C PHE A 172 -0.95 18.69 -5.21
N CYS A 173 0.02 17.80 -5.46
CA CYS A 173 0.92 17.88 -6.61
C CYS A 173 0.16 17.85 -7.93
N MET A 174 -0.86 17.00 -8.06
CA MET A 174 -1.73 16.94 -9.23
C MET A 174 -2.48 18.25 -9.45
N TYR A 175 -3.03 18.86 -8.39
CA TYR A 175 -3.64 20.19 -8.47
C TYR A 175 -2.64 21.26 -8.95
N LEU A 176 -1.44 21.29 -8.39
CA LEU A 176 -0.40 22.23 -8.81
C LEU A 176 0.01 22.02 -10.27
N ALA A 177 0.19 20.78 -10.72
CA ALA A 177 0.55 20.47 -12.10
C ALA A 177 -0.56 20.90 -13.08
N THR A 178 -1.81 20.53 -12.79
CA THR A 178 -2.92 20.67 -13.74
C THR A 178 -3.58 22.05 -13.71
N VAL A 179 -3.90 22.56 -12.52
CA VAL A 179 -4.65 23.81 -12.36
C VAL A 179 -3.72 25.02 -12.34
N VAL A 180 -2.57 24.91 -11.69
CA VAL A 180 -1.64 26.05 -11.53
C VAL A 180 -0.65 26.14 -12.68
N ARG A 181 -0.05 25.01 -13.10
CA ARG A 181 0.97 24.98 -14.17
C ARG A 181 0.40 24.67 -15.56
N GLY A 182 -0.86 24.23 -15.65
CA GLY A 182 -1.55 23.99 -16.92
C GLY A 182 -1.14 22.70 -17.65
N TYR A 183 -0.47 21.77 -16.96
CA TYR A 183 -0.14 20.47 -17.53
C TYR A 183 -1.38 19.58 -17.68
N PRO A 184 -1.45 18.69 -18.69
CA PRO A 184 -2.58 17.79 -18.85
C PRO A 184 -2.79 16.84 -17.67
N THR A 185 -1.69 16.33 -17.11
CA THR A 185 -1.66 15.39 -15.98
C THR A 185 -0.44 15.66 -15.10
N LEU A 186 -0.39 15.03 -13.92
CA LEU A 186 0.79 15.06 -13.05
C LEU A 186 2.05 14.54 -13.75
N SER A 187 1.92 13.56 -14.65
CA SER A 187 3.07 12.92 -15.33
C SER A 187 3.80 13.79 -16.34
N HIS A 188 3.23 14.94 -16.68
CA HIS A 188 3.91 15.94 -17.51
C HIS A 188 4.76 16.91 -16.67
N ASP A 189 4.68 16.85 -15.34
CA ASP A 189 5.48 17.64 -14.41
C ASP A 189 6.45 16.74 -13.65
N ASP A 190 7.65 16.58 -14.21
CA ASP A 190 8.67 15.67 -13.69
C ASP A 190 8.99 15.90 -12.20
N LEU A 191 9.04 17.17 -11.76
CA LEU A 191 9.38 17.50 -10.38
C LEU A 191 8.27 17.09 -9.42
N LEU A 192 7.02 17.47 -9.72
CA LEU A 192 5.88 17.19 -8.85
C LEU A 192 5.53 15.70 -8.85
N HIS A 193 5.66 15.02 -9.99
CA HIS A 193 5.48 13.57 -10.07
C HIS A 193 6.59 12.85 -9.29
N GLY A 194 7.86 13.15 -9.55
CA GLY A 194 8.98 12.51 -8.85
C GLY A 194 8.92 12.70 -7.33
N LEU A 195 8.53 13.90 -6.87
CA LEU A 195 8.28 14.17 -5.46
C LEU A 195 7.18 13.26 -4.89
N ALA A 196 6.03 13.19 -5.55
CA ALA A 196 4.92 12.34 -5.13
C ALA A 196 5.36 10.87 -5.05
N GLU A 197 5.92 10.32 -6.13
CA GLU A 197 6.35 8.92 -6.20
C GLU A 197 7.43 8.57 -5.15
N SER A 198 8.31 9.52 -4.82
CA SER A 198 9.32 9.31 -3.77
C SER A 198 8.72 9.04 -2.37
N LEU A 199 7.56 9.62 -2.07
CA LEU A 199 6.86 9.36 -0.81
C LEU A 199 6.30 7.93 -0.75
N LEU A 200 5.89 7.37 -1.89
CA LEU A 200 5.49 5.98 -1.98
C LEU A 200 6.69 5.05 -1.72
N SER A 201 7.85 5.38 -2.29
CA SER A 201 9.10 4.65 -2.00
C SER A 201 9.46 4.70 -0.51
N ILE A 202 9.36 5.86 0.14
CA ILE A 202 9.58 6.00 1.59
C ILE A 202 8.63 5.08 2.39
N SER A 203 7.34 5.06 2.05
CA SER A 203 6.37 4.14 2.66
C SER A 203 6.82 2.68 2.51
N ASN A 204 7.18 2.26 1.30
CA ASN A 204 7.53 0.88 1.01
C ASN A 204 8.80 0.45 1.76
N LEU A 205 9.79 1.33 1.86
CA LEU A 205 10.99 1.12 2.66
C LEU A 205 10.68 1.01 4.16
N MET A 206 9.76 1.83 4.70
CA MET A 206 9.33 1.67 6.10
C MET A 206 8.74 0.28 6.35
N ILE A 207 7.89 -0.21 5.44
CA ILE A 207 7.28 -1.55 5.52
C ILE A 207 8.37 -2.64 5.47
N ALA A 208 9.25 -2.58 4.48
CA ALA A 208 10.34 -3.54 4.27
C ALA A 208 11.32 -3.58 5.45
N ILE A 209 11.82 -2.41 5.88
CA ILE A 209 12.75 -2.29 7.02
C ILE A 209 12.08 -2.78 8.30
N GLY A 210 10.80 -2.46 8.51
CA GLY A 210 10.02 -2.95 9.65
C GLY A 210 9.91 -4.48 9.69
N ALA A 211 9.65 -5.11 8.54
CA ALA A 211 9.61 -6.57 8.41
C ALA A 211 11.00 -7.20 8.65
N HIS A 212 12.05 -6.59 8.07
CA HIS A 212 13.43 -7.04 8.27
C HIS A 212 13.86 -6.96 9.74
N ARG A 213 13.46 -5.91 10.47
CA ARG A 213 13.71 -5.79 11.91
C ARG A 213 13.11 -6.95 12.71
N LYS A 214 11.88 -7.37 12.39
CA LYS A 214 11.22 -8.52 13.03
C LYS A 214 11.91 -9.85 12.75
N ILE A 215 12.41 -10.04 11.52
CA ILE A 215 13.22 -11.22 11.18
C ILE A 215 14.52 -11.25 12.02
N ARG A 216 15.22 -10.10 12.14
CA ARG A 216 16.46 -10.02 12.92
C ARG A 216 16.23 -10.23 14.42
N GLU A 217 15.14 -9.68 14.96
CA GLU A 217 14.74 -9.86 16.35
C GLU A 217 14.52 -11.34 16.66
N TYR A 218 13.71 -12.03 15.86
CA TYR A 218 13.44 -13.46 16.01
C TYR A 218 14.70 -14.33 15.93
N LYS A 219 15.58 -14.07 14.95
CA LYS A 219 16.84 -14.81 14.81
C LYS A 219 17.75 -14.63 16.02
N ARG A 220 17.81 -13.41 16.58
CA ARG A 220 18.61 -13.13 17.77
C ARG A 220 18.05 -13.84 19.01
N GLU A 221 16.73 -13.86 19.18
CA GLU A 221 16.09 -14.60 20.28
C GLU A 221 16.37 -16.10 20.21
N GLN A 222 16.29 -16.69 19.01
CA GLN A 222 16.63 -18.09 18.76
C GLN A 222 18.10 -18.40 19.10
N LEU A 223 19.03 -17.53 18.70
CA LEU A 223 20.45 -17.71 19.02
C LEU A 223 20.70 -17.65 20.53
N ASN A 224 20.08 -16.70 21.22
CA ASN A 224 20.20 -16.58 22.68
C ASN A 224 19.63 -17.80 23.41
N ALA A 225 18.53 -18.38 22.92
CA ALA A 225 17.92 -19.59 23.49
C ALA A 225 18.76 -20.86 23.29
N ILE A 226 19.68 -20.88 22.32
CA ILE A 226 20.60 -22.00 22.09
C ILE A 226 21.86 -21.86 22.97
N GLN A 227 22.23 -20.63 23.34
CA GLN A 227 23.46 -20.32 24.08
C GLN A 227 23.29 -20.24 25.60
N GLY A 228 22.06 -20.11 26.10
CA GLY A 228 21.72 -20.09 27.52
C GLY A 228 21.14 -21.43 27.98
#